data_AF-A0A817STZ3-F1
#
_entry.id   AF-A0A817STZ3-F1
#
_cell.length_a   1.000
_cell.length_b   1.000
_cell.length_c   1.000
_cell.angle_alpha   90.00
_cell.angle_beta   90.00
_cell.angle_gamma   90.00
#
_symmetry.space_group_name_H-M   'P 1'
#
loop_
_entity.id
_entity.type
_entity.pdbx_description
1 polymer ?
#
loop_
_entity_poly.entity_id
_entity_poly.type
_entity_poly.pdbx_seq_one_letter_code
_entity_poly.pdbx_strand_id
1 'polypeptide(L)'
;MIHFDEFEKIIKEFFHHVQILHLTTYYTGTYLDTQRWQKLIVYHMPYLRVFDINCQDFLEYDISCHDVVTEFNSSFWIKNKCFFVNQYEWNDQSFGGVIYSSGLYR
;
A
#
# COMPACT_ATOMS: atom_id res chain seq x y z
N MET A 1 16.85 0.00 -2.18
CA MET A 1 15.43 -0.19 -1.82
C MET A 1 15.11 -1.67 -1.92
N ILE A 2 14.26 -2.23 -1.05
CA ILE A 2 13.92 -3.67 -1.09
C ILE A 2 12.84 -3.89 -2.15
N HIS A 3 13.04 -4.84 -3.07
CA HIS A 3 12.00 -5.19 -4.04
C HIS A 3 10.77 -5.77 -3.34
N PHE A 4 9.57 -5.51 -3.85
CA PHE A 4 8.35 -5.99 -3.20
C PHE A 4 8.34 -7.51 -2.98
N ASP A 5 8.89 -8.29 -3.92
CA ASP A 5 8.98 -9.75 -3.80
C ASP A 5 9.86 -10.20 -2.61
N GLU A 6 10.92 -9.45 -2.31
CA GLU A 6 11.78 -9.71 -1.15
C GLU A 6 11.09 -9.27 0.14
N PHE A 7 10.44 -8.11 0.11
CA PHE A 7 9.67 -7.60 1.23
C PHE A 7 8.51 -8.54 1.58
N GLU A 8 7.83 -9.10 0.59
CA GLU A 8 6.75 -10.07 0.77
C GLU A 8 7.25 -11.32 1.53
N LYS A 9 8.47 -11.81 1.26
CA LYS A 9 9.04 -12.94 2.01
C LYS A 9 9.26 -12.57 3.47
N ILE A 10 9.76 -11.37 3.74
CA ILE A 10 9.97 -10.87 5.11
C ILE A 10 8.64 -10.81 5.88
N ILE A 11 7.57 -10.28 5.26
CA ILE A 11 6.25 -10.24 5.89
C ILE A 11 5.79 -11.65 6.25
N LYS A 12 5.89 -12.59 5.30
CA LYS A 12 5.42 -13.96 5.46
C LYS A 12 6.11 -14.70 6.60
N GLU A 13 7.36 -14.36 6.89
CA GLU A 13 8.16 -15.02 7.92
C GLU A 13 8.03 -14.34 9.29
N PHE A 14 7.96 -13.00 9.33
CA PHE A 14 8.19 -12.26 10.57
C PHE A 14 7.00 -11.43 11.05
N PHE A 15 6.04 -11.08 10.19
CA PHE A 15 5.10 -10.00 10.51
C PHE A 15 3.79 -10.49 11.14
N HIS A 16 3.75 -11.74 11.57
CA HIS A 16 2.56 -12.37 12.18
C HIS A 16 1.97 -11.62 13.37
N HIS A 17 2.78 -10.84 14.10
CA HIS A 17 2.37 -10.09 15.30
C HIS A 17 2.42 -8.57 15.11
N VAL A 18 2.73 -8.10 13.90
CA VAL A 18 2.84 -6.67 13.62
C VAL A 18 1.45 -6.03 13.67
N GLN A 19 1.35 -4.96 14.46
CA GLN A 19 0.12 -4.17 14.58
C GLN A 19 0.15 -2.89 13.76
N ILE A 20 1.34 -2.39 13.45
CA ILE A 20 1.54 -1.11 12.79
C ILE A 20 2.58 -1.32 11.70
N LEU A 21 2.20 -1.05 10.46
CA LEU A 21 3.08 -1.03 9.31
C LEU A 21 3.05 0.38 8.71
N HIS A 22 4.14 1.12 8.91
CA HIS A 22 4.45 2.34 8.18
C HIS A 22 5.58 2.03 7.20
N LEU A 23 5.37 2.36 5.94
CA LEU A 23 6.33 2.10 4.88
C LEU A 23 6.45 3.33 3.99
N THR A 24 7.68 3.79 3.77
CA THR A 24 7.97 4.76 2.71
C THR A 24 8.82 4.07 1.66
N THR A 25 8.39 4.15 0.40
CA THR A 25 9.03 3.49 -0.73
C THR A 25 9.04 4.42 -1.94
N TYR A 26 9.95 4.16 -2.87
CA TYR A 26 10.14 4.94 -4.11
C TYR A 26 9.98 3.99 -5.32
N TYR A 27 9.63 4.49 -6.51
CA TYR A 27 9.91 3.80 -7.78
C TYR A 27 9.52 2.30 -7.87
N THR A 28 8.29 1.89 -7.56
CA THR A 28 7.86 0.50 -7.82
C THR A 28 6.34 0.33 -7.95
N GLY A 29 5.85 0.13 -9.18
CA GLY A 29 4.50 -0.39 -9.51
C GLY A 29 4.00 -1.48 -8.57
N THR A 30 4.91 -2.39 -8.18
CA THR A 30 4.60 -3.56 -7.39
C THR A 30 4.08 -3.26 -5.98
N TYR A 31 4.44 -2.12 -5.38
CA TYR A 31 3.90 -1.74 -4.05
C TYR A 31 2.47 -1.21 -4.12
N LEU A 32 1.95 -0.94 -5.33
CA LEU A 32 0.55 -0.55 -5.54
C LEU A 32 -0.37 -1.72 -5.91
N ASP A 33 0.15 -2.96 -5.98
CA ASP A 33 -0.67 -4.15 -6.20
C ASP A 33 -1.56 -4.42 -4.98
N THR A 34 -2.82 -4.00 -5.10
CA THR A 34 -3.79 -4.07 -4.01
C THR A 34 -4.13 -5.51 -3.63
N GLN A 35 -4.11 -6.42 -4.60
CA GLN A 35 -4.46 -7.82 -4.40
C GLN A 35 -3.37 -8.56 -3.61
N ARG A 36 -2.11 -8.26 -3.89
CA ARG A 36 -0.98 -8.80 -3.12
C ARG A 36 -1.03 -8.31 -1.68
N TRP A 37 -1.26 -7.02 -1.46
CA TRP A 37 -1.41 -6.49 -0.11
C TRP A 37 -2.59 -7.09 0.64
N GLN A 38 -3.75 -7.19 0.00
CA GLN A 38 -4.92 -7.83 0.61
C GLN A 38 -4.60 -9.26 1.09
N LYS A 39 -3.94 -10.07 0.26
CA LYS A 39 -3.51 -11.43 0.65
C LYS A 39 -2.57 -11.40 1.85
N LEU A 40 -1.57 -10.50 1.84
CA LEU A 40 -0.60 -10.39 2.93
C LEU A 40 -1.25 -9.99 4.26
N ILE A 41 -2.15 -9.01 4.25
CA ILE A 41 -2.87 -8.56 5.43
C ILE A 41 -3.74 -9.69 5.99
N VAL A 42 -4.50 -10.37 5.11
CA VAL A 42 -5.42 -11.44 5.53
C VAL A 42 -4.69 -12.64 6.12
N TYR A 43 -3.61 -13.10 5.48
CA TYR A 43 -2.97 -14.36 5.84
C TYR A 43 -1.75 -14.21 6.74
N HIS A 44 -1.00 -13.12 6.65
CA HIS A 44 0.31 -12.98 7.29
C HIS A 44 0.38 -11.87 8.33
N MET A 45 -0.58 -10.94 8.36
CA MET A 45 -0.62 -9.86 9.36
C MET A 45 -1.98 -9.76 10.06
N PRO A 46 -2.43 -10.83 10.75
CA PRO A 46 -3.77 -10.90 11.34
C PRO A 46 -4.03 -9.87 12.46
N TYR A 47 -2.98 -9.29 13.03
CA TYR A 47 -3.08 -8.27 14.08
C TYR A 47 -2.82 -6.85 13.58
N LEU A 48 -2.68 -6.65 12.27
CA LEU A 48 -2.45 -5.33 11.70
C LEU A 48 -3.64 -4.42 11.97
N ARG A 49 -3.37 -3.24 12.54
CA ARG A 49 -4.33 -2.20 12.90
C ARG A 49 -4.08 -0.91 12.11
N VAL A 50 -2.82 -0.61 11.84
CA VAL A 50 -2.40 0.55 11.09
C VAL A 50 -1.61 0.08 9.88
N PHE A 51 -2.09 0.46 8.71
CA PHE A 51 -1.47 0.21 7.43
C PHE A 51 -1.30 1.53 6.71
N ASP A 52 -0.06 1.95 6.53
CA ASP A 52 0.29 3.25 5.96
C ASP A 52 1.50 3.08 5.04
N ILE A 53 1.29 3.39 3.76
CA ILE A 53 2.29 3.28 2.71
C ILE A 53 2.36 4.61 1.99
N ASN A 54 3.54 5.22 2.01
CA ASN A 54 3.88 6.37 1.21
C ASN A 54 4.75 5.92 0.03
N CYS A 55 4.20 5.93 -1.17
CA CYS A 55 4.90 5.67 -2.42
C CYS A 55 5.25 6.99 -3.10
N GLN A 56 6.53 7.36 -3.11
CA GLN A 56 7.03 8.55 -3.78
C GLN A 56 7.45 8.23 -5.23
N ASP A 57 7.37 9.25 -6.09
CA ASP A 57 7.85 9.22 -7.48
C ASP A 57 7.25 8.09 -8.34
N PHE A 58 5.93 7.92 -8.28
CA PHE A 58 5.18 6.99 -9.10
C PHE A 58 5.06 7.51 -10.55
N LEU A 59 6.14 7.40 -11.31
CA LEU A 59 6.27 7.86 -12.70
C LEU A 59 6.24 6.73 -13.74
N GLU A 60 5.67 5.56 -13.39
CA GLU A 60 5.49 4.51 -14.40
C GLU A 60 4.26 4.82 -15.26
N TYR A 61 4.54 5.26 -16.49
CA TYR A 61 3.61 5.54 -17.59
C TYR A 61 2.54 4.45 -17.87
N ASP A 62 2.68 3.26 -17.28
CA ASP A 62 1.83 2.09 -17.56
C ASP A 62 0.70 1.85 -16.56
N ILE A 63 0.77 2.39 -15.33
CA ILE A 63 -0.29 2.20 -14.34
C ILE A 63 -1.03 3.52 -14.19
N SER A 64 -2.26 3.57 -14.73
CA SER A 64 -3.07 4.77 -14.56
C SER A 64 -3.40 4.93 -13.08
N CYS A 65 -3.19 6.14 -12.53
CA CYS A 65 -3.61 6.46 -11.16
C CYS A 65 -5.09 6.12 -10.93
N HIS A 66 -5.90 6.14 -11.99
CA HIS A 66 -7.29 5.75 -11.96
C HIS A 66 -7.49 4.27 -11.60
N ASP A 67 -6.66 3.36 -12.09
CA ASP A 67 -6.77 1.93 -11.81
C ASP A 67 -6.42 1.63 -10.35
N VAL A 68 -5.35 2.24 -9.84
CA VAL A 68 -4.95 2.13 -8.42
C VAL A 68 -6.06 2.65 -7.50
N VAL A 69 -6.61 3.84 -7.80
CA VAL A 69 -7.74 4.41 -7.05
C VAL A 69 -8.95 3.48 -7.09
N THR A 70 -9.25 2.89 -8.24
CA THR A 70 -10.39 1.98 -8.40
C THR A 70 -10.20 0.72 -7.55
N GLU A 71 -9.00 0.15 -7.54
CA GLU A 71 -8.71 -1.06 -6.76
C GLU A 71 -8.72 -0.81 -5.24
N PHE A 72 -8.19 0.33 -4.79
CA PHE A 72 -8.26 0.75 -3.38
C PHE A 72 -9.68 1.16 -2.94
N ASN A 73 -10.62 1.32 -3.88
CA ASN A 73 -12.04 1.48 -3.60
C ASN A 73 -12.82 0.15 -3.59
N SER A 74 -12.14 -1.00 -3.61
CA SER A 74 -12.81 -2.29 -3.44
C SER A 74 -13.40 -2.45 -2.03
N SER A 75 -14.39 -3.34 -1.91
CA SER A 75 -15.11 -3.58 -0.65
C SER A 75 -14.20 -3.99 0.51
N PHE A 76 -13.09 -4.67 0.21
CA PHE A 76 -12.08 -5.03 1.19
C PHE A 76 -11.48 -3.78 1.85
N TRP A 77 -10.96 -2.85 1.06
CA TRP A 77 -10.27 -1.67 1.56
C TRP A 77 -11.21 -0.68 2.25
N ILE A 78 -12.41 -0.48 1.69
CA ILE A 78 -13.46 0.35 2.31
C ILE A 78 -13.85 -0.20 3.68
N LYS A 79 -14.11 -1.51 3.79
CA LYS A 79 -14.47 -2.15 5.07
C LYS A 79 -13.36 -1.98 6.12
N ASN A 80 -12.12 -2.02 5.64
CA ASN A 80 -10.92 -1.86 6.44
C ASN A 80 -10.54 -0.39 6.71
N LYS A 81 -11.32 0.59 6.23
CA LYS A 81 -11.05 2.02 6.37
C LYS A 81 -9.65 2.42 5.89
N CYS A 82 -9.17 1.75 4.85
CA CYS A 82 -7.98 2.12 4.12
C CYS A 82 -8.38 3.00 2.94
N PHE A 83 -7.70 4.13 2.79
CA PHE A 83 -7.98 5.11 1.76
C PHE A 83 -6.71 5.40 0.97
N PHE A 84 -6.86 5.57 -0.34
CA PHE A 84 -5.81 6.04 -1.22
C PHE A 84 -5.95 7.54 -1.44
N VAL A 85 -4.86 8.28 -1.27
CA VAL A 85 -4.75 9.71 -1.54
C VAL A 85 -3.60 9.94 -2.51
N ASN A 86 -3.93 10.47 -3.68
CA ASN A 86 -2.93 10.95 -4.62
C ASN A 86 -2.40 12.31 -4.13
N GLN A 87 -1.10 12.37 -3.84
CA GLN A 87 -0.39 13.60 -3.55
C GLN A 87 0.29 14.07 -4.84
N TYR A 88 -0.31 15.07 -5.48
CA TYR A 88 0.27 15.70 -6.66
C TYR A 88 1.03 16.95 -6.23
N GLU A 89 2.37 16.93 -6.33
CA GLU A 89 3.18 18.12 -6.11
C GLU A 89 3.41 18.85 -7.44
N TRP A 90 2.81 20.05 -7.57
CA TRP A 90 2.83 20.86 -8.80
C TRP A 90 4.22 21.31 -9.27
N ASN A 91 5.24 21.27 -8.40
CA ASN A 91 6.54 21.89 -8.69
C ASN A 91 7.56 20.94 -9.34
N ASP A 92 7.46 19.63 -9.12
CA ASP A 92 8.53 18.67 -9.52
C ASP A 92 8.09 17.62 -10.55
N GLN A 93 6.85 17.69 -11.07
CA GLN A 93 6.25 16.65 -11.92
C GLN A 93 6.25 15.24 -11.28
N SER A 94 6.55 15.14 -9.99
CA SER A 94 6.51 13.91 -9.22
C SER A 94 5.08 13.62 -8.77
N PHE A 95 4.65 12.38 -9.01
CA PHE A 95 3.38 11.87 -8.50
C PHE A 95 3.68 11.03 -7.24
N GLY A 96 3.11 11.40 -6.10
CA GLY A 96 3.16 10.61 -4.88
C GLY A 96 1.81 9.94 -4.61
N GLY A 97 1.81 8.68 -4.21
CA GLY A 97 0.61 7.99 -3.74
C GLY A 97 0.76 7.65 -2.26
N VAL A 98 -0.17 8.12 -1.44
CA VAL A 98 -0.24 7.74 -0.02
C VAL A 98 -1.46 6.88 0.21
N ILE A 99 -1.26 5.67 0.73
CA ILE A 99 -2.31 4.79 1.22
C ILE A 99 -2.24 4.84 2.73
N TYR A 100 -3.31 5.24 3.40
CA TYR A 100 -3.36 5.18 4.85
C TYR A 100 -4.68 4.60 5.35
N SER A 101 -4.60 3.83 6.43
CA SER A 101 -5.75 3.34 7.17
C SER A 101 -5.97 4.17 8.43
N SER A 102 -7.19 4.63 8.69
CA SER A 102 -7.55 5.28 9.96
C SER A 102 -7.96 4.28 11.06
N GLY A 103 -7.61 3.00 10.87
CA GLY A 103 -7.84 1.89 11.78
C GLY A 103 -8.49 0.72 11.05
N LEU A 104 -7.73 -0.35 10.84
CA LEU A 104 -8.24 -1.66 10.46
C LEU A 104 -9.07 -2.18 11.64
N TYR A 105 -10.40 -2.09 11.54
CA TYR A 105 -11.29 -2.68 12.54
C TYR A 105 -11.41 -4.18 12.30
N ARG A 106 -11.01 -4.98 13.28
CA ARG A 106 -11.54 -6.32 13.53
C ARG A 106 -12.43 -6.26 14.75
#